data_AF-A0A9D5N5Z1-F1
#
_entry.id   AF-A0A9D5N5Z1-F1
#
_cell.length_a   1.000
_cell.length_b   1.000
_cell.length_c   1.000
_cell.angle_alpha   90.00
_cell.angle_beta   90.00
_cell.angle_gamma   90.00
#
_symmetry.space_group_name_H-M   'P 1'
#
loop_
_entity.id
_entity.type
_entity.pdbx_description
1 polymer ?
#
loop_
_entity_poly.entity_id
_entity_poly.type
_entity_poly.pdbx_seq_one_letter_code
_entity_poly.pdbx_strand_id
1 'polypeptide(L)'
;MTERIAEIRCASCGAPAEFDIVRQIYVCTYCGQSVGISEAQKQKQGFRKIQRDRLNESIQNFRLFKGSCTGCGAEIIFEENEALASCAFCGNSLVRKEYLKIDEMPESIIPFALTIDEAKQRLTEWCNDNSSKREAKLISKDVKELKGFYLPYELIIGPVHMDVSRMDGNRAYTCEGFINDEFVNRSKNLDNLLLDGMEPYDLSALRGFEFGYVAGQRVRIPDVDEKKLIQRIAQEASSIYRPFVSEVLETDAVKVNAWTDDVLRLPVLLPVYYISKNGLQAAVNGQTGKVSVCSLKEKSFIFLPWWLKALIATIVFGAALYGALYLFGMDTITNLMITGMTLLIWIIVTLCYFSDTVRNDFRVKKDRDIYTSGDATFVRRDTELVLNPDILQRKAEKPVFFMELDGEEKPVQLKFTTPSRVLRMVLYCVIALFLPVMLALLINGFDFQKLELGGSAAWFCIAVPVVPVYLLKFGIVELHDNPWIYVLDEKGAKKRYHKPKQIRLKDVMQAVLTALFKPPVCFAVWFGIAAFITMVYLTAFGFD
;
A
#
# COMPACT_ATOMS: atom_id res chain seq x y z
N MET A 1 31.34 19.61 11.85
CA MET A 1 30.53 18.83 10.89
C MET A 1 30.22 17.49 11.56
N THR A 2 29.09 17.41 12.24
CA THR A 2 28.72 16.25 13.08
C THR A 2 28.46 15.05 12.18
N GLU A 3 29.17 13.96 12.40
CA GLU A 3 28.99 12.72 11.66
C GLU A 3 27.59 12.14 11.95
N ARG A 4 26.76 12.01 10.91
CA ARG A 4 25.42 11.43 11.03
C ARG A 4 25.53 9.92 11.00
N ILE A 5 25.15 9.28 12.10
CA ILE A 5 25.37 7.84 12.36
C ILE A 5 24.67 6.95 11.33
N ALA A 6 23.58 7.41 10.71
CA ALA A 6 22.85 6.65 9.69
C ALA A 6 23.46 6.75 8.28
N GLU A 7 24.24 7.79 7.96
CA GLU A 7 24.70 8.05 6.58
C GLU A 7 25.87 7.15 6.17
N ILE A 8 25.88 6.69 4.91
CA ILE A 8 26.98 5.91 4.31
C ILE A 8 27.93 6.88 3.62
N ARG A 9 29.24 6.70 3.81
CA ARG A 9 30.26 7.63 3.32
C ARG A 9 31.14 7.00 2.26
N CYS A 10 31.59 7.83 1.32
CA CYS A 10 32.58 7.45 0.33
C CYS A 10 33.96 7.31 0.98
N ALA A 11 34.62 6.16 0.79
CA ALA A 11 35.97 5.93 1.31
C ALA A 11 37.04 6.86 0.68
N SER A 12 36.78 7.40 -0.51
CA SER A 12 37.73 8.23 -1.26
C SER A 12 37.69 9.70 -0.87
N CYS A 13 36.49 10.28 -0.72
CA CYS A 13 36.33 11.71 -0.45
C CYS A 13 35.57 12.05 0.85
N GLY A 14 35.01 11.06 1.55
CA GLY A 14 34.27 11.25 2.80
C GLY A 14 32.87 11.85 2.67
N ALA A 15 32.43 12.23 1.46
CA ALA A 15 31.08 12.73 1.18
C ALA A 15 30.02 11.61 1.31
N PRO A 16 28.75 11.95 1.59
CA PRO A 16 27.67 10.97 1.63
C PRO A 16 27.48 10.27 0.28
N ALA A 17 27.08 9.00 0.33
CA ALA A 17 26.73 8.19 -0.83
C ALA A 17 25.24 7.82 -0.78
N GLU A 18 24.58 7.90 -1.92
CA GLU A 18 23.15 7.58 -2.09
C GLU A 18 23.00 6.23 -2.77
N PHE A 19 21.95 5.48 -2.44
CA PHE A 19 21.74 4.17 -3.04
C PHE A 19 21.13 4.30 -4.44
N ASP A 20 21.75 3.64 -5.43
CA ASP A 20 21.21 3.49 -6.77
C ASP A 20 20.48 2.15 -6.86
N ILE A 21 19.13 2.19 -6.87
CA ILE A 21 18.27 1.00 -6.94
C ILE A 21 18.49 0.20 -8.23
N VAL A 22 18.84 0.84 -9.35
CA VAL A 22 19.03 0.12 -10.63
C VAL A 22 20.34 -0.66 -10.61
N ARG A 23 21.39 -0.06 -10.05
CA ARG A 23 22.73 -0.67 -10.00
C ARG A 23 22.97 -1.48 -8.73
N GLN A 24 22.08 -1.39 -7.73
CA GLN A 24 22.19 -2.04 -6.42
C GLN A 24 23.51 -1.71 -5.69
N ILE A 25 23.96 -0.44 -5.79
CA ILE A 25 25.20 0.08 -5.19
C ILE A 25 24.99 1.47 -4.61
N TYR A 26 25.82 1.88 -3.66
CA TYR A 26 25.87 3.27 -3.26
C TYR A 26 26.77 4.07 -4.20
N VAL A 27 26.33 5.24 -4.65
CA VAL A 27 27.07 6.15 -5.52
C VAL A 27 27.32 7.46 -4.78
N CYS A 28 28.57 7.88 -4.71
CA CYS A 28 28.92 9.17 -4.11
C CYS A 28 28.45 10.31 -5.00
N THR A 29 27.64 11.22 -4.45
CA THR A 29 27.11 12.39 -5.19
C THR A 29 28.19 13.44 -5.50
N TYR A 30 29.33 13.39 -4.80
CA TYR A 30 30.43 14.34 -4.99
C TYR A 30 31.47 13.84 -6.01
N CYS A 31 32.07 12.67 -5.79
CA CYS A 31 33.15 12.16 -6.65
C CYS A 31 32.71 11.07 -7.64
N GLY A 32 31.47 10.59 -7.56
CA GLY A 32 30.94 9.54 -8.44
C GLY A 32 31.45 8.13 -8.16
N GLN A 33 32.30 7.95 -7.15
CA GLN A 33 32.82 6.62 -6.80
C GLN A 33 31.73 5.76 -6.15
N SER A 34 31.71 4.48 -6.53
CA SER A 34 30.78 3.50 -5.97
C SER A 34 31.29 2.92 -4.65
N VAL A 35 30.35 2.63 -3.75
CA VAL A 35 30.56 1.93 -2.49
C VAL A 35 29.65 0.71 -2.48
N GLY A 36 30.22 -0.48 -2.30
CA GLY A 36 29.46 -1.72 -2.25
C GLY A 36 28.67 -1.85 -0.94
N ILE A 37 27.58 -2.64 -0.94
CA ILE A 37 26.75 -2.89 0.25
C ILE A 37 27.58 -3.48 1.40
N SER A 38 28.45 -4.44 1.11
CA SER A 38 29.32 -5.07 2.11
C SER A 38 30.32 -4.09 2.73
N GLU A 39 30.80 -3.11 1.97
CA GLU A 39 31.68 -2.05 2.47
C GLU A 39 30.91 -1.08 3.38
N ALA A 40 29.70 -0.68 2.97
CA ALA A 40 28.82 0.14 3.80
C ALA A 40 28.51 -0.53 5.15
N GLN A 41 28.25 -1.85 5.15
CA GLN A 41 28.05 -2.62 6.39
C GLN A 41 29.32 -2.63 7.27
N LYS A 42 30.51 -2.79 6.68
CA LYS A 42 31.78 -2.75 7.43
C LYS A 42 32.03 -1.40 8.10
N GLN A 43 31.69 -0.29 7.44
CA GLN A 43 31.79 1.05 8.06
C GLN A 43 31.00 1.11 9.37
N LYS A 44 29.81 0.50 9.41
CA LYS A 44 28.96 0.48 10.60
C LYS A 44 29.43 -0.49 11.68
N GLN A 45 30.05 -1.62 11.30
CA GLN A 45 30.68 -2.52 12.28
C GLN A 45 31.78 -1.83 13.09
N GLY A 46 32.55 -0.92 12.48
CA GLY A 46 33.53 -0.09 13.21
C GLY A 46 32.88 0.76 14.29
N PHE A 47 31.78 1.45 13.95
CA PHE A 47 30.99 2.22 14.91
C PHE A 47 30.49 1.34 16.08
N ARG A 48 29.94 0.16 15.80
CA ARG A 48 29.45 -0.78 16.83
C ARG A 48 30.52 -1.14 17.85
N LYS A 49 31.72 -1.46 17.37
CA LYS A 49 32.84 -1.85 18.23
C LYS A 49 33.22 -0.70 19.15
N ILE A 50 33.40 0.50 18.60
CA ILE A 50 33.75 1.72 19.36
C ILE A 50 32.68 2.05 20.39
N GLN A 51 31.39 1.98 20.02
CA GLN A 51 30.29 2.24 20.95
C GLN A 51 30.27 1.23 22.10
N ARG A 52 30.48 -0.05 21.81
CA ARG A 52 30.48 -1.10 22.84
C ARG A 52 31.62 -0.90 23.85
N ASP A 53 32.82 -0.58 23.37
CA ASP A 53 33.97 -0.31 24.23
C ASP A 53 33.68 0.90 25.15
N ARG A 54 33.10 1.98 24.61
CA ARG A 54 32.70 3.17 25.38
C ARG A 54 31.61 2.88 26.44
N LEU A 55 30.63 2.05 26.11
CA LEU A 55 29.56 1.65 27.04
C LEU A 55 30.10 0.77 28.18
N ASN A 56 31.04 -0.12 27.88
CA ASN A 56 31.71 -0.97 28.87
C ASN A 56 32.49 -0.15 29.91
N GLU A 57 33.12 0.96 29.51
CA GLU A 57 33.79 1.87 30.45
C GLU A 57 32.77 2.65 31.31
N SER A 58 31.65 3.07 30.71
CA SER A 58 30.70 3.96 31.36
C SER A 58 29.80 3.27 32.40
N ILE A 59 29.54 1.95 32.26
CA ILE A 59 28.60 1.22 33.14
C ILE A 59 29.00 1.25 34.61
N GLN A 60 30.29 1.32 34.92
CA GLN A 60 30.77 1.31 36.31
C GLN A 60 30.24 2.50 37.13
N ASN A 61 29.80 3.56 36.45
CA ASN A 61 29.26 4.77 37.06
C ASN A 61 27.73 4.74 37.25
N PHE A 62 27.02 3.75 36.71
CA PHE A 62 25.56 3.68 36.75
C PHE A 62 25.06 2.36 37.38
N ARG A 63 24.25 2.46 38.44
CA ARG A 63 23.55 1.32 39.04
C ARG A 63 22.13 1.21 38.48
N LEU A 64 21.94 0.22 37.61
CA LEU A 64 20.67 -0.02 36.91
C LEU A 64 19.95 -1.24 37.49
N PHE A 65 18.63 -1.14 37.56
CA PHE A 65 17.73 -2.20 37.98
C PHE A 65 16.81 -2.59 36.84
N LYS A 66 16.56 -3.88 36.71
CA LYS A 66 15.59 -4.47 35.81
C LYS A 66 14.33 -4.84 36.59
N GLY A 67 13.20 -4.31 36.17
CA GLY A 67 11.87 -4.71 36.61
C GLY A 67 11.21 -5.63 35.61
N SER A 68 10.86 -6.85 36.02
CA SER A 68 10.08 -7.81 35.22
C SER A 68 8.63 -7.81 35.69
N CYS A 69 7.68 -7.59 34.79
CA CYS A 69 6.25 -7.60 35.09
C CYS A 69 5.69 -9.02 35.10
N THR A 70 5.00 -9.40 36.19
CA THR A 70 4.35 -10.72 36.31
C THR A 70 3.08 -10.87 35.48
N GLY A 71 2.49 -9.76 35.03
CA GLY A 71 1.28 -9.74 34.22
C GLY A 71 1.54 -9.88 32.73
N CYS A 72 2.19 -8.87 32.15
CA CYS A 72 2.43 -8.81 30.72
C CYS A 72 3.82 -9.32 30.31
N GLY A 73 4.71 -9.64 31.25
CA GLY A 73 6.08 -10.07 30.94
C GLY A 73 6.99 -8.94 30.46
N ALA A 74 6.54 -7.67 30.49
CA ALA A 74 7.39 -6.54 30.10
C ALA A 74 8.60 -6.40 31.03
N GLU A 75 9.74 -6.10 30.42
CA GLU A 75 10.99 -5.86 31.12
C GLU A 75 11.43 -4.41 30.92
N ILE A 76 11.71 -3.72 32.02
CA ILE A 76 12.00 -2.28 32.06
C ILE A 76 13.27 -2.06 32.87
N ILE A 77 14.17 -1.22 32.38
CA ILE A 77 15.38 -0.77 33.06
C ILE A 77 15.16 0.64 33.59
N PHE A 78 15.62 0.89 34.82
CA PHE A 78 15.53 2.16 35.53
C PHE A 78 16.64 2.27 36.58
N GLU A 79 16.83 3.46 37.15
CA GLU A 79 17.85 3.73 38.17
C GLU A 79 17.43 3.27 39.58
N GLU A 80 18.40 3.03 40.46
CA GLU A 80 18.20 2.60 41.87
C GLU A 80 17.15 3.43 42.62
N ASN A 81 17.17 4.74 42.41
CA ASN A 81 16.33 5.70 43.12
C ASN A 81 14.89 5.76 42.58
N GLU A 82 14.58 5.10 41.45
CA GLU A 82 13.24 5.11 40.88
C GLU A 82 12.36 4.02 41.53
N ALA A 83 11.37 4.44 42.32
CA ALA A 83 10.47 3.54 43.02
C ALA A 83 9.28 3.06 42.14
N LEU A 84 9.54 2.18 41.17
CA LEU A 84 8.47 1.52 40.40
C LEU A 84 7.88 0.30 41.14
N ALA A 85 6.67 0.44 41.70
CA ALA A 85 5.94 -0.67 42.33
C ALA A 85 5.05 -1.45 41.34
N SER A 86 4.58 -0.78 40.27
CA SER A 86 3.65 -1.33 39.28
C SER A 86 4.10 -1.05 37.85
N CYS A 87 3.73 -1.96 36.95
CA CYS A 87 4.04 -1.93 35.53
C CYS A 87 3.22 -0.85 34.84
N ALA A 88 3.88 0.02 34.09
CA ALA A 88 3.20 1.12 33.42
C ALA A 88 2.39 0.74 32.17
N PHE A 89 2.53 -0.51 31.69
CA PHE A 89 1.79 -1.01 30.53
C PHE A 89 0.48 -1.69 30.91
N CYS A 90 0.48 -2.49 31.99
CA CYS A 90 -0.69 -3.28 32.41
C CYS A 90 -1.12 -3.09 33.87
N GLY A 91 -0.39 -2.33 34.67
CA GLY A 91 -0.73 -2.05 36.07
C GLY A 91 -0.29 -3.10 37.10
N ASN A 92 0.17 -4.29 36.69
CA ASN A 92 0.59 -5.36 37.62
C ASN A 92 1.96 -5.11 38.28
N SER A 93 2.24 -5.76 39.41
CA SER A 93 3.48 -5.59 40.16
C SER A 93 4.75 -5.92 39.35
N LEU A 94 5.83 -5.19 39.64
CA LEU A 94 7.16 -5.41 39.06
C LEU A 94 8.07 -6.13 40.06
N VAL A 95 8.78 -7.16 39.59
CA VAL A 95 9.83 -7.84 40.34
C VAL A 95 11.16 -7.23 39.96
N ARG A 96 11.91 -6.69 40.94
CA ARG A 96 13.18 -6.00 40.70
C ARG A 96 14.38 -6.95 40.85
N LYS A 97 15.35 -6.79 39.96
CA LYS A 97 16.67 -7.42 40.01
C LYS A 97 17.71 -6.42 39.54
N GLU A 98 18.95 -6.53 40.01
CA GLU A 98 20.06 -5.74 39.48
C GLU A 98 20.29 -6.08 38.00
N TYR A 99 20.60 -5.08 37.18
CA TYR A 99 20.84 -5.24 35.74
C TYR A 99 22.31 -5.05 35.41
N LEU A 100 22.93 -6.11 34.89
CA LEU A 100 24.39 -6.17 34.67
C LEU A 100 24.77 -6.46 33.20
N LYS A 101 23.81 -6.46 32.26
CA LYS A 101 24.06 -6.92 30.88
C LYS A 101 24.17 -5.77 29.89
N ILE A 102 25.37 -5.58 29.35
CA ILE A 102 25.69 -4.52 28.38
C ILE A 102 25.32 -4.92 26.95
N ASP A 103 25.39 -6.21 26.62
CA ASP A 103 25.12 -6.72 25.26
C ASP A 103 23.67 -6.50 24.78
N GLU A 104 22.77 -6.24 25.73
CA GLU A 104 21.35 -5.96 25.49
C GLU A 104 21.07 -4.45 25.36
N MET A 105 22.07 -3.59 25.56
CA MET A 105 21.94 -2.14 25.42
C MET A 105 22.04 -1.70 23.95
N PRO A 106 21.27 -0.69 23.53
CA PRO A 106 21.24 -0.23 22.15
C PRO A 106 22.48 0.60 21.81
N GLU A 107 22.78 0.67 20.52
CA GLU A 107 23.96 1.36 19.99
C GLU A 107 23.69 2.86 19.75
N SER A 108 22.42 3.24 19.64
CA SER A 108 22.00 4.59 19.30
C SER A 108 20.71 4.99 20.01
N ILE A 109 20.46 6.30 20.03
CA ILE A 109 19.30 6.89 20.70
C ILE A 109 18.88 8.17 19.96
N ILE A 110 17.58 8.40 19.91
CA ILE A 110 17.02 9.74 19.67
C ILE A 110 16.59 10.27 21.04
N PRO A 111 17.16 11.38 21.54
CA PRO A 111 16.82 11.89 22.86
C PRO A 111 15.43 12.53 22.89
N PHE A 112 14.80 12.58 24.07
CA PHE A 112 13.60 13.40 24.28
C PHE A 112 13.89 14.87 23.93
N ALA A 113 13.04 15.43 23.07
CA ALA A 113 13.03 16.86 22.79
C ALA A 113 11.84 17.56 23.47
N LEU A 114 10.74 16.85 23.71
CA LEU A 114 9.61 17.36 24.48
C LEU A 114 9.78 17.04 25.96
N THR A 115 9.27 17.93 26.80
CA THR A 115 9.05 17.64 28.21
C THR A 115 7.74 16.88 28.39
N ILE A 116 7.56 16.26 29.57
CA ILE A 116 6.33 15.52 29.88
C ILE A 116 5.10 16.44 29.91
N ASP A 117 5.26 17.70 30.32
CA ASP A 117 4.16 18.65 30.42
C ASP A 117 3.75 19.16 29.03
N GLU A 118 4.71 19.37 28.13
CA GLU A 118 4.42 19.65 26.71
C GLU A 118 3.73 18.47 26.05
N ALA A 119 4.18 17.23 26.29
CA ALA A 119 3.52 16.04 25.75
C ALA A 119 2.08 15.89 26.27
N LYS A 120 1.83 16.19 27.55
CA LYS A 120 0.48 16.24 28.12
C LYS A 120 -0.36 17.33 27.45
N GLN A 121 0.18 18.52 27.25
CA GLN A 121 -0.51 19.61 26.56
C GLN A 121 -0.92 19.18 25.14
N ARG A 122 0.00 18.58 24.37
CA ARG A 122 -0.29 18.06 23.03
C ARG A 122 -1.42 17.04 23.03
N LEU A 123 -1.42 16.11 24.00
CA LEU A 123 -2.49 15.13 24.16
C LEU A 123 -3.83 15.79 24.55
N THR A 124 -3.80 16.82 25.40
CA THR A 124 -4.98 17.60 25.78
C THR A 124 -5.56 18.37 24.61
N GLU A 125 -4.72 19.04 23.80
CA GLU A 125 -5.14 19.72 22.57
C GLU A 125 -5.82 18.76 21.62
N TRP A 126 -5.21 17.59 21.38
CA TRP A 126 -5.84 16.54 20.57
C TRP A 126 -7.21 16.11 21.13
N CYS A 127 -7.34 15.98 22.45
CA CYS A 127 -8.61 15.64 23.09
C CYS A 127 -9.68 16.73 22.91
N ASN A 128 -9.30 18.01 22.93
CA ASN A 128 -10.22 19.13 22.72
C ASN A 128 -10.73 19.17 21.28
N ASP A 129 -9.82 19.04 20.31
CA ASP A 129 -10.14 19.00 18.87
C ASP A 129 -11.01 17.79 18.51
N ASN A 130 -10.89 16.71 19.27
CA ASN A 130 -11.62 15.46 19.09
C ASN A 130 -12.70 15.23 20.16
N SER A 131 -13.21 16.29 20.79
CA SER A 131 -14.14 16.21 21.94
C SER A 131 -15.45 15.44 21.67
N SER A 132 -15.83 15.24 20.41
CA SER A 132 -16.96 14.41 20.00
C SER A 132 -16.71 12.90 20.18
N LYS A 133 -15.44 12.46 20.16
CA LYS A 133 -15.03 11.05 20.27
C LYS A 133 -15.05 10.58 21.72
N ARG A 134 -15.42 9.30 21.93
CA ARG A 134 -15.44 8.70 23.27
C ARG A 134 -14.03 8.56 23.84
N GLU A 135 -13.08 8.22 22.99
CA GLU A 135 -11.66 8.05 23.31
C GLU A 135 -11.08 9.34 23.88
N ALA A 136 -11.32 10.49 23.24
CA ALA A 136 -10.89 11.80 23.72
C ALA A 136 -11.41 12.12 25.13
N LYS A 137 -12.70 11.86 25.40
CA LYS A 137 -13.32 12.09 26.72
C LYS A 137 -12.77 11.18 27.83
N LEU A 138 -12.24 10.01 27.48
CA LEU A 138 -11.64 9.09 28.42
C LEU A 138 -10.18 9.47 28.67
N ILE A 139 -9.41 9.69 27.61
CA ILE A 139 -8.01 10.13 27.70
C ILE A 139 -7.88 11.43 28.47
N SER A 140 -8.78 12.41 28.23
CA SER A 140 -8.72 13.72 28.88
C SER A 140 -8.70 13.64 30.42
N LYS A 141 -9.29 12.59 31.01
CA LYS A 141 -9.30 12.35 32.46
C LYS A 141 -7.99 11.76 32.98
N ASP A 142 -7.27 11.05 32.13
CA ASP A 142 -6.10 10.26 32.46
C ASP A 142 -4.80 10.84 31.87
N VAL A 143 -4.81 12.02 31.22
CA VAL A 143 -3.61 12.68 30.67
C VAL A 143 -2.47 12.78 31.70
N LYS A 144 -2.78 12.97 32.97
CA LYS A 144 -1.79 13.01 34.07
C LYS A 144 -1.01 11.70 34.26
N GLU A 145 -1.54 10.57 33.79
CA GLU A 145 -0.93 9.25 33.87
C GLU A 145 0.03 8.95 32.71
N LEU A 146 0.17 9.88 31.76
CA LEU A 146 1.15 9.81 30.67
C LEU A 146 2.57 9.66 31.26
N LYS A 147 3.32 8.69 30.73
CA LYS A 147 4.67 8.36 31.20
C LYS A 147 5.65 8.31 30.04
N GLY A 148 6.86 8.83 30.24
CA GLY A 148 7.95 8.73 29.27
C GLY A 148 8.62 7.36 29.31
N PHE A 149 8.93 6.84 28.11
CA PHE A 149 9.70 5.63 27.87
C PHE A 149 10.67 5.83 26.72
N TYR A 150 11.83 5.19 26.82
CA TYR A 150 12.60 4.81 25.65
C TYR A 150 12.17 3.43 25.20
N LEU A 151 11.62 3.34 23.98
CA LEU A 151 11.20 2.09 23.38
C LEU A 151 12.30 1.54 22.45
N PRO A 152 12.51 0.20 22.44
CA PRO A 152 13.52 -0.42 21.60
C PRO A 152 13.00 -0.58 20.18
N TYR A 153 13.73 -0.03 19.22
CA TYR A 153 13.48 -0.13 17.80
C TYR A 153 14.74 -0.60 17.07
N GLU A 154 14.55 -1.10 15.87
CA GLU A 154 15.61 -1.29 14.89
C GLU A 154 15.45 -0.26 13.78
N LEU A 155 16.45 0.59 13.55
CA LEU A 155 16.52 1.39 12.34
C LEU A 155 17.01 0.50 11.20
N ILE A 156 16.21 0.37 10.15
CA ILE A 156 16.48 -0.44 8.97
C ILE A 156 16.87 0.46 7.82
N ILE A 157 18.00 0.17 7.19
CA ILE A 157 18.47 0.85 5.98
C ILE A 157 18.97 -0.20 5.00
N GLY A 158 18.44 -0.23 3.78
CA GLY A 158 18.92 -1.18 2.78
C GLY A 158 17.93 -1.52 1.68
N PRO A 159 18.37 -2.37 0.73
CA PRO A 159 17.56 -2.79 -0.40
C PRO A 159 16.40 -3.68 0.06
N VAL A 160 15.30 -3.58 -0.70
CA VAL A 160 14.09 -4.40 -0.54
C VAL A 160 13.75 -5.02 -1.87
N HIS A 161 13.54 -6.33 -1.88
CA HIS A 161 13.04 -7.06 -3.03
C HIS A 161 11.56 -7.36 -2.83
N MET A 162 10.78 -7.25 -3.91
CA MET A 162 9.33 -7.38 -3.84
C MET A 162 8.77 -8.15 -5.02
N ASP A 163 7.90 -9.09 -4.72
CA ASP A 163 7.00 -9.70 -5.69
C ASP A 163 5.64 -9.02 -5.57
N VAL A 164 5.22 -8.39 -6.67
CA VAL A 164 3.97 -7.65 -6.73
C VAL A 164 3.04 -8.22 -7.79
N SER A 165 1.78 -8.37 -7.43
CA SER A 165 0.76 -8.80 -8.36
C SER A 165 -0.55 -8.09 -8.07
N ARG A 166 -1.39 -7.97 -9.09
CA ARG A 166 -2.79 -7.66 -8.84
C ARG A 166 -3.47 -8.89 -8.26
N MET A 167 -4.49 -8.70 -7.43
CA MET A 167 -5.26 -9.83 -6.92
C MET A 167 -6.15 -10.44 -8.00
N ASP A 168 -6.62 -9.63 -8.96
CA ASP A 168 -7.46 -10.03 -10.09
C ASP A 168 -6.66 -10.46 -11.34
N GLY A 169 -5.33 -10.36 -11.30
CA GLY A 169 -4.45 -10.64 -12.45
C GLY A 169 -3.64 -11.92 -12.26
N ASN A 170 -3.24 -12.54 -13.37
CA ASN A 170 -2.38 -13.74 -13.37
C ASN A 170 -0.88 -13.42 -13.50
N ARG A 171 -0.52 -12.14 -13.68
CA ARG A 171 0.88 -11.71 -13.81
C ARG A 171 1.42 -11.16 -12.49
N ALA A 172 2.60 -11.64 -12.13
CA ALA A 172 3.43 -11.06 -11.10
C ALA A 172 4.58 -10.26 -11.76
N TYR A 173 5.04 -9.24 -11.07
CA TYR A 173 6.17 -8.42 -11.44
C TYR A 173 7.15 -8.42 -10.27
N THR A 174 8.43 -8.42 -10.58
CA THR A 174 9.48 -8.16 -9.60
C THR A 174 9.72 -6.66 -9.54
N CYS A 175 9.88 -6.13 -8.34
CA CYS A 175 10.35 -4.77 -8.15
C CYS A 175 11.34 -4.69 -7.00
N GLU A 176 12.24 -3.73 -7.11
CA GLU A 176 13.23 -3.42 -6.10
C GLU A 176 12.98 -2.01 -5.55
N GLY A 177 13.29 -1.83 -4.28
CA GLY A 177 13.20 -0.57 -3.58
C GLY A 177 14.34 -0.42 -2.59
N PHE A 178 14.34 0.70 -1.88
CA PHE A 178 15.28 1.00 -0.83
C PHE A 178 14.58 1.63 0.38
N ILE A 179 14.92 1.17 1.59
CA ILE A 179 14.45 1.77 2.83
C ILE A 179 15.59 2.61 3.40
N ASN A 180 15.30 3.88 3.70
CA ASN A 180 16.29 4.85 4.21
C ASN A 180 16.20 5.09 5.72
N ASP A 181 14.99 5.03 6.31
CA ASP A 181 14.72 5.59 7.63
C ASP A 181 13.60 4.86 8.40
N GLU A 182 13.41 3.56 8.17
CA GLU A 182 12.31 2.82 8.79
C GLU A 182 12.66 2.30 10.19
N PHE A 183 11.78 2.58 11.16
CA PHE A 183 11.92 2.12 12.52
C PHE A 183 11.00 0.93 12.79
N VAL A 184 11.58 -0.24 13.07
CA VAL A 184 10.81 -1.44 13.38
C VAL A 184 10.83 -1.72 14.88
N ASN A 185 9.65 -1.69 15.50
CA ASN A 185 9.49 -1.92 16.95
C ASN A 185 9.98 -3.32 17.37
N ARG A 186 10.79 -3.40 18.43
CA ARG A 186 11.30 -4.64 19.05
C ARG A 186 10.54 -5.08 20.32
N SER A 187 9.31 -4.58 20.49
CA SER A 187 8.40 -4.91 21.59
C SER A 187 7.16 -5.71 21.16
N LYS A 188 6.83 -6.76 21.90
CA LYS A 188 5.69 -7.67 21.67
C LYS A 188 4.36 -7.11 22.16
N ASN A 189 4.36 -6.32 23.24
CA ASN A 189 3.14 -5.92 23.97
C ASN A 189 2.68 -4.49 23.66
N LEU A 190 3.19 -3.89 22.59
CA LEU A 190 2.78 -2.57 22.14
C LEU A 190 2.09 -2.72 20.78
N ASP A 191 1.03 -1.95 20.58
CA ASP A 191 0.28 -1.93 19.33
C ASP A 191 1.12 -1.20 18.27
N ASN A 192 1.54 -1.91 17.21
CA ASN A 192 2.37 -1.32 16.16
C ASN A 192 1.63 -0.18 15.46
N LEU A 193 0.34 -0.34 15.14
CA LEU A 193 -0.43 0.69 14.43
C LEU A 193 -0.50 1.99 15.22
N LEU A 194 -0.59 1.90 16.56
CA LEU A 194 -0.52 3.08 17.43
C LEU A 194 0.81 3.80 17.31
N LEU A 195 1.90 3.04 17.32
CA LEU A 195 3.25 3.57 17.30
C LEU A 195 3.62 4.14 15.93
N ASP A 196 3.18 3.51 14.85
CA ASP A 196 3.31 4.04 13.49
C ASP A 196 2.51 5.34 13.34
N GLY A 197 1.37 5.46 14.01
CA GLY A 197 0.53 6.66 14.00
C GLY A 197 1.17 7.90 14.65
N MET A 198 2.13 7.73 15.58
CA MET A 198 2.84 8.86 16.21
C MET A 198 4.12 9.24 15.47
N GLU A 199 4.54 8.45 14.48
CA GLU A 199 5.69 8.76 13.65
C GLU A 199 5.39 9.88 12.65
N PRO A 200 6.40 10.69 12.27
CA PRO A 200 7.82 10.30 12.14
C PRO A 200 8.81 10.87 13.17
N TYR A 201 10.06 10.38 13.13
CA TYR A 201 11.23 10.88 13.88
C TYR A 201 12.26 11.52 12.94
N ASP A 202 12.97 12.54 13.41
CA ASP A 202 14.07 13.18 12.69
C ASP A 202 15.41 12.54 13.04
N LEU A 203 16.00 11.86 12.05
CA LEU A 203 17.31 11.21 12.15
C LEU A 203 18.47 12.19 12.38
N SER A 204 18.30 13.50 12.18
CA SER A 204 19.35 14.49 12.47
C SER A 204 19.72 14.52 13.96
N ALA A 205 18.78 14.12 14.83
CA ALA A 205 18.98 14.01 16.27
C ALA A 205 19.50 12.63 16.72
N LEU A 206 19.77 11.69 15.80
CA LEU A 206 20.34 10.40 16.14
C LEU A 206 21.74 10.59 16.75
N ARG A 207 21.96 10.00 17.92
CA ARG A 207 23.23 10.04 18.68
C ARG A 207 23.65 8.64 19.09
N GLY A 208 24.95 8.47 19.35
CA GLY A 208 25.47 7.27 20.01
C GLY A 208 24.87 7.18 21.41
N PHE A 209 24.51 5.96 21.83
CA PHE A 209 23.89 5.77 23.13
C PHE A 209 24.86 6.13 24.27
N GLU A 210 24.35 6.86 25.26
CA GLU A 210 25.05 7.18 26.50
C GLU A 210 24.06 7.06 27.66
N PHE A 211 24.50 6.52 28.81
CA PHE A 211 23.63 6.31 29.97
C PHE A 211 22.99 7.61 30.50
N GLY A 212 23.62 8.77 30.29
CA GLY A 212 23.06 10.06 30.68
C GLY A 212 21.71 10.39 30.00
N TYR A 213 21.45 9.86 28.80
CA TYR A 213 20.16 10.11 28.11
C TYR A 213 18.99 9.36 28.73
N VAL A 214 19.26 8.24 29.40
CA VAL A 214 18.24 7.40 30.04
C VAL A 214 18.09 7.69 31.53
N ALA A 215 18.92 8.59 32.07
CA ALA A 215 18.81 9.02 33.45
C ALA A 215 17.43 9.62 33.73
N GLY A 216 16.76 9.12 34.77
CA GLY A 216 15.39 9.49 35.12
C GLY A 216 14.31 9.09 34.09
N GLN A 217 14.63 8.25 33.10
CA GLN A 217 13.69 7.74 32.10
C GLN A 217 13.59 6.20 32.16
N ARG A 218 12.45 5.67 31.72
CA ARG A 218 12.20 4.22 31.71
C ARG A 218 12.62 3.65 30.38
N VAL A 219 13.51 2.66 30.37
CA VAL A 219 13.96 2.02 29.14
C VAL A 219 13.32 0.65 29.03
N ARG A 220 12.67 0.36 27.90
CA ARG A 220 12.11 -0.97 27.65
C ARG A 220 13.16 -1.86 26.99
N ILE A 221 13.26 -3.11 27.46
CA ILE A 221 14.13 -4.13 26.86
C ILE A 221 13.42 -4.76 25.64
N PRO A 222 14.14 -5.02 24.54
CA PRO A 222 13.59 -5.74 23.39
C PRO A 222 13.20 -7.17 23.79
N ASP A 223 11.97 -7.57 23.46
CA ASP A 223 11.40 -8.90 23.78
C ASP A 223 10.97 -9.69 22.53
N VAL A 224 11.22 -9.14 21.32
CA VAL A 224 10.92 -9.74 20.01
C VAL A 224 12.09 -10.60 19.51
N ASP A 225 11.78 -11.83 19.09
CA ASP A 225 12.73 -12.75 18.49
C ASP A 225 13.07 -12.37 17.04
N GLU A 226 14.21 -12.87 16.56
CA GLU A 226 14.75 -12.51 15.25
C GLU A 226 13.82 -12.88 14.08
N LYS A 227 13.15 -14.05 14.15
CA LYS A 227 12.20 -14.47 13.10
C LYS A 227 11.01 -13.51 13.01
N LYS A 228 10.46 -13.12 14.16
CA LYS A 228 9.35 -12.16 14.22
C LYS A 228 9.79 -10.75 13.80
N LEU A 229 11.03 -10.35 14.08
CA LEU A 229 11.57 -9.09 13.55
C LEU A 229 11.58 -9.11 12.02
N ILE A 230 12.15 -10.14 11.39
CA ILE A 230 12.21 -10.24 9.91
C ILE A 230 10.80 -10.17 9.31
N GLN A 231 9.82 -10.84 9.93
CA GLN A 231 8.42 -10.74 9.53
C GLN A 231 7.88 -9.32 9.64
N ARG A 232 8.19 -8.59 10.72
CA ARG A 232 7.79 -7.18 10.87
C ARG A 232 8.45 -6.30 9.81
N ILE A 233 9.74 -6.44 9.56
CA ILE A 233 10.46 -5.69 8.50
C ILE A 233 9.77 -5.90 7.14
N ALA A 234 9.47 -7.15 6.79
CA ALA A 234 8.76 -7.48 5.55
C ALA A 234 7.35 -6.86 5.49
N GLN A 235 6.63 -6.82 6.62
CA GLN A 235 5.30 -6.20 6.71
C GLN A 235 5.36 -4.67 6.55
N GLU A 236 6.28 -4.00 7.25
CA GLU A 236 6.49 -2.56 7.11
C GLU A 236 6.90 -2.21 5.69
N ALA A 237 7.88 -2.91 5.13
CA ALA A 237 8.31 -2.73 3.74
C ALA A 237 7.14 -2.91 2.76
N SER A 238 6.32 -3.95 2.93
CA SER A 238 5.14 -4.17 2.09
C SER A 238 4.10 -3.04 2.24
N SER A 239 3.93 -2.48 3.43
CA SER A 239 3.04 -1.36 3.71
C SER A 239 3.52 -0.08 3.05
N ILE A 240 4.80 0.24 3.16
CA ILE A 240 5.46 1.42 2.56
C ILE A 240 5.32 1.41 1.04
N TYR A 241 5.55 0.25 0.40
CA TYR A 241 5.54 0.15 -1.06
C TYR A 241 4.15 -0.06 -1.66
N ARG A 242 3.15 -0.45 -0.86
CA ARG A 242 1.79 -0.70 -1.35
C ARG A 242 1.19 0.48 -2.13
N PRO A 243 1.25 1.76 -1.67
CA PRO A 243 0.70 2.88 -2.43
C PRO A 243 1.37 3.07 -3.80
N PHE A 244 2.70 2.95 -3.89
CA PHE A 244 3.43 3.06 -5.15
C PHE A 244 3.05 1.95 -6.13
N VAL A 245 2.94 0.71 -5.62
CA VAL A 245 2.54 -0.44 -6.43
C VAL A 245 1.09 -0.29 -6.89
N SER A 246 0.19 0.20 -6.03
CA SER A 246 -1.20 0.48 -6.38
C SER A 246 -1.34 1.55 -7.46
N GLU A 247 -0.52 2.60 -7.41
CA GLU A 247 -0.44 3.62 -8.45
C GLU A 247 0.03 3.02 -9.78
N VAL A 248 1.12 2.25 -9.78
CA VAL A 248 1.68 1.65 -11.00
C VAL A 248 0.75 0.61 -11.60
N LEU A 249 0.13 -0.26 -10.78
CA LEU A 249 -0.78 -1.32 -11.23
C LEU A 249 -2.22 -0.84 -11.45
N GLU A 250 -2.50 0.45 -11.20
CA GLU A 250 -3.78 1.12 -11.38
C GLU A 250 -4.93 0.42 -10.62
N THR A 251 -4.65 -0.08 -9.40
CA THR A 251 -5.62 -0.76 -8.54
C THR A 251 -5.21 -0.77 -7.05
N ASP A 252 -6.18 -0.67 -6.14
CA ASP A 252 -5.95 -0.86 -4.69
C ASP A 252 -5.85 -2.34 -4.29
N ALA A 253 -6.32 -3.23 -5.15
CA ALA A 253 -6.35 -4.67 -4.93
C ALA A 253 -5.03 -5.33 -5.33
N VAL A 254 -3.93 -4.90 -4.71
CA VAL A 254 -2.59 -5.45 -4.95
C VAL A 254 -2.15 -6.37 -3.82
N LYS A 255 -1.34 -7.36 -4.17
CA LYS A 255 -0.53 -8.17 -3.26
C LYS A 255 0.92 -7.74 -3.41
N VAL A 256 1.54 -7.36 -2.30
CA VAL A 256 2.96 -7.00 -2.20
C VAL A 256 3.58 -7.97 -1.22
N ASN A 257 4.57 -8.75 -1.67
CA ASN A 257 5.38 -9.59 -0.79
C ASN A 257 6.80 -9.05 -0.81
N ALA A 258 7.17 -8.30 0.23
CA ALA A 258 8.52 -7.77 0.37
C ALA A 258 9.41 -8.67 1.22
N TRP A 259 10.71 -8.72 0.90
CA TRP A 259 11.75 -9.31 1.75
C TRP A 259 13.05 -8.51 1.61
N THR A 260 13.96 -8.76 2.54
CA THR A 260 15.25 -8.06 2.66
C THR A 260 16.35 -9.07 2.95
N ASP A 261 17.46 -9.02 2.21
CA ASP A 261 18.59 -9.91 2.43
C ASP A 261 19.73 -9.19 3.17
N ASP A 262 20.24 -8.09 2.62
CA ASP A 262 21.43 -7.37 3.13
C ASP A 262 21.12 -5.96 3.66
N VAL A 263 20.32 -5.88 4.72
CA VAL A 263 19.98 -4.60 5.37
C VAL A 263 20.95 -4.24 6.50
N LEU A 264 21.33 -2.97 6.54
CA LEU A 264 21.90 -2.36 7.73
C LEU A 264 20.80 -2.24 8.78
N ARG A 265 21.14 -2.69 9.99
CA ARG A 265 20.26 -2.67 11.15
C ARG A 265 20.98 -1.96 12.28
N LEU A 266 20.35 -0.97 12.89
CA LEU A 266 20.92 -0.22 14.01
C LEU A 266 19.93 -0.21 15.17
N PRO A 267 20.22 -0.90 16.29
CA PRO A 267 19.41 -0.81 17.50
C PRO A 267 19.35 0.63 18.01
N VAL A 268 18.14 1.16 18.15
CA VAL A 268 17.88 2.55 18.52
C VAL A 268 16.81 2.64 19.60
N LEU A 269 17.03 3.53 20.58
CA LEU A 269 15.99 3.92 21.52
C LEU A 269 15.24 5.14 21.00
N LEU A 270 13.92 5.03 20.93
CA LEU A 270 13.04 6.12 20.53
C LEU A 270 12.26 6.67 21.74
N PRO A 271 12.18 8.00 21.89
CA PRO A 271 11.52 8.65 23.02
C PRO A 271 10.01 8.69 22.79
N VAL A 272 9.25 8.08 23.69
CA VAL A 272 7.80 7.92 23.57
C VAL A 272 7.12 8.20 24.89
N TYR A 273 6.13 9.07 24.87
CA TYR A 273 5.18 9.20 25.97
C TYR A 273 4.00 8.28 25.72
N TYR A 274 3.70 7.39 26.67
CA TYR A 274 2.71 6.33 26.49
C TYR A 274 1.75 6.25 27.67
N ILE A 275 0.48 5.93 27.37
CA ILE A 275 -0.56 5.64 28.34
C ILE A 275 -1.37 4.41 27.88
N SER A 276 -1.66 3.51 28.83
CA SER A 276 -2.50 2.32 28.62
C SER A 276 -3.38 2.08 29.84
N LYS A 277 -4.69 2.25 29.67
CA LYS A 277 -5.67 2.07 30.76
C LYS A 277 -7.01 1.58 30.21
N ASN A 278 -7.54 0.48 30.76
CA ASN A 278 -8.84 -0.08 30.39
C ASN A 278 -9.03 -0.32 28.87
N GLY A 279 -7.98 -0.72 28.17
CA GLY A 279 -7.98 -0.93 26.71
C GLY A 279 -7.82 0.33 25.87
N LEU A 280 -7.80 1.52 26.48
CA LEU A 280 -7.47 2.77 25.84
C LEU A 280 -5.95 2.94 25.82
N GLN A 281 -5.39 3.18 24.63
CA GLN A 281 -3.96 3.40 24.44
C GLN A 281 -3.73 4.68 23.65
N ALA A 282 -2.77 5.48 24.10
CA ALA A 282 -2.32 6.64 23.38
C ALA A 282 -0.79 6.78 23.50
N ALA A 283 -0.20 7.32 22.45
CA ALA A 283 1.21 7.58 22.35
C ALA A 283 1.44 9.00 21.84
N VAL A 284 2.47 9.66 22.38
CA VAL A 284 2.95 10.96 21.90
C VAL A 284 4.44 10.81 21.61
N ASN A 285 4.84 11.19 20.41
CA ASN A 285 6.23 11.18 20.00
C ASN A 285 7.04 12.17 20.86
N GLY A 286 8.04 11.67 21.59
CA GLY A 286 8.86 12.45 22.51
C GLY A 286 9.85 13.39 21.82
N GLN A 287 10.00 13.31 20.50
CA GLN A 287 10.81 14.23 19.69
C GLN A 287 9.94 15.25 18.95
N THR A 288 8.84 14.80 18.32
CA THR A 288 8.06 15.63 17.39
C THR A 288 6.70 16.08 17.93
N GLY A 289 6.24 15.55 19.07
CA GLY A 289 4.96 15.92 19.68
C GLY A 289 3.71 15.47 18.92
N LYS A 290 3.88 14.60 17.91
CA LYS A 290 2.75 14.00 17.18
C LYS A 290 2.04 12.98 18.07
N VAL A 291 0.72 13.05 18.09
CA VAL A 291 -0.15 12.24 18.96
C VAL A 291 -0.81 11.14 18.14
N SER A 292 -0.93 9.95 18.73
CA SER A 292 -1.62 8.80 18.19
C SER A 292 -2.49 8.15 19.27
N VAL A 293 -3.71 7.73 18.91
CA VAL A 293 -4.71 7.17 19.82
C VAL A 293 -5.41 5.98 19.18
N CYS A 294 -5.42 4.85 19.87
CA CYS A 294 -6.17 3.67 19.46
C CYS A 294 -7.67 3.86 19.68
N SER A 295 -8.49 3.53 18.67
CA SER A 295 -9.94 3.42 18.88
C SER A 295 -10.29 2.22 19.76
N LEU A 296 -11.30 2.42 20.62
CA LEU A 296 -11.85 1.36 21.47
C LEU A 296 -12.75 0.39 20.70
N LYS A 297 -13.25 0.80 19.52
CA LYS A 297 -14.15 -0.02 18.70
C LYS A 297 -13.38 -0.70 17.59
N GLU A 298 -13.51 -2.02 17.50
CA GLU A 298 -13.11 -2.77 16.31
C GLU A 298 -14.17 -2.60 15.23
N LYS A 299 -13.79 -2.10 14.06
CA LYS A 299 -14.65 -2.12 12.87
C LYS A 299 -14.54 -3.48 12.22
N SER A 300 -15.69 -4.10 11.97
CA SER A 300 -15.77 -5.35 11.21
C SER A 300 -16.24 -5.03 9.80
N PHE A 301 -15.38 -5.27 8.81
CA PHE A 301 -15.74 -5.17 7.39
C PHE A 301 -16.11 -6.55 6.87
N ILE A 302 -17.32 -6.67 6.33
CA ILE A 302 -17.82 -7.91 5.72
C ILE A 302 -17.53 -7.86 4.23
N PHE A 303 -16.70 -8.77 3.74
CA PHE A 303 -16.45 -8.95 2.32
C PHE A 303 -17.47 -9.93 1.75
N LEU A 304 -18.35 -9.45 0.86
CA LEU A 304 -19.37 -10.27 0.20
C LEU A 304 -18.78 -11.01 -1.02
N PRO A 305 -19.18 -12.28 -1.25
CA PRO A 305 -18.88 -13.01 -2.48
C PRO A 305 -19.37 -12.28 -3.73
N TRP A 306 -18.70 -12.51 -4.86
CA TRP A 306 -18.98 -11.83 -6.12
C TRP A 306 -20.41 -12.06 -6.62
N TRP A 307 -20.93 -13.29 -6.49
CA TRP A 307 -22.29 -13.64 -6.93
C TRP A 307 -23.35 -12.92 -6.11
N LEU A 308 -23.09 -12.71 -4.81
CA LEU A 308 -24.00 -12.02 -3.93
C LEU A 308 -24.01 -10.50 -4.22
N LYS A 309 -22.85 -9.92 -4.55
CA LYS A 309 -22.76 -8.54 -5.06
C LYS A 309 -23.55 -8.36 -6.35
N ALA A 310 -23.42 -9.30 -7.30
CA ALA A 310 -24.17 -9.28 -8.56
C ALA A 310 -25.69 -9.38 -8.33
N LEU A 311 -26.12 -10.26 -7.42
CA LEU A 311 -27.52 -10.44 -7.07
C LEU A 311 -28.11 -9.18 -6.41
N ILE A 312 -27.41 -8.59 -5.43
CA ILE A 312 -27.84 -7.34 -4.77
C ILE A 312 -27.93 -6.21 -5.80
N ALA A 313 -26.90 -6.04 -6.65
CA ALA A 313 -26.91 -5.02 -7.70
C ALA A 313 -28.08 -5.19 -8.68
N THR A 314 -28.41 -6.43 -9.04
CA THR A 314 -29.54 -6.75 -9.92
C THR A 314 -30.88 -6.42 -9.27
N ILE A 315 -31.07 -6.76 -7.99
CA ILE A 315 -32.31 -6.45 -7.26
C ILE A 315 -32.48 -4.93 -7.11
N VAL A 316 -31.43 -4.21 -6.72
CA VAL A 316 -31.47 -2.75 -6.55
C VAL A 316 -31.78 -2.06 -7.88
N PHE A 317 -31.12 -2.46 -8.97
CA PHE A 317 -31.39 -1.94 -10.30
C PHE A 317 -32.82 -2.22 -10.75
N GLY A 318 -33.31 -3.44 -10.53
CA GLY A 318 -34.68 -3.84 -10.89
C GLY A 318 -35.75 -3.04 -10.13
N ALA A 319 -35.57 -2.86 -8.82
CA ALA A 319 -36.48 -2.06 -8.01
C ALA A 319 -36.49 -0.58 -8.43
N ALA A 320 -35.31 -0.01 -8.73
CA ALA A 320 -35.19 1.36 -9.21
C ALA A 320 -35.82 1.54 -10.60
N LEU A 321 -35.58 0.62 -11.53
CA LEU A 321 -36.15 0.65 -12.88
C LEU A 321 -37.67 0.52 -12.84
N TYR A 322 -38.20 -0.46 -12.12
CA TYR A 322 -39.65 -0.65 -11.96
C TYR A 322 -40.32 0.59 -11.35
N GLY A 323 -39.70 1.15 -10.30
CA GLY A 323 -40.18 2.37 -9.65
C GLY A 323 -40.16 3.58 -10.59
N ALA A 324 -39.11 3.74 -11.39
CA ALA A 324 -39.03 4.81 -12.39
C ALA A 324 -40.12 4.67 -13.46
N LEU A 325 -40.27 3.48 -14.06
CA LEU A 325 -41.28 3.23 -15.09
C LEU A 325 -42.72 3.41 -14.56
N TYR A 326 -42.95 3.05 -13.30
CA TYR A 326 -44.23 3.29 -12.63
C TYR A 326 -44.51 4.79 -12.44
N LEU A 327 -43.50 5.59 -12.08
CA LEU A 327 -43.61 7.06 -11.98
C LEU A 327 -43.90 7.73 -13.34
N PHE A 328 -43.44 7.14 -14.44
CA PHE A 328 -43.77 7.58 -15.80
C PHE A 328 -45.16 7.12 -16.29
N GLY A 329 -45.96 6.51 -15.42
CA GLY A 329 -47.35 6.15 -15.72
C GLY A 329 -47.52 4.90 -16.58
N MET A 330 -46.49 4.05 -16.64
CA MET A 330 -46.57 2.78 -17.37
C MET A 330 -47.49 1.78 -16.64
N ASP A 331 -48.29 1.03 -17.41
CA ASP A 331 -49.17 0.01 -16.85
C ASP A 331 -48.36 -1.13 -16.21
N THR A 332 -48.97 -1.81 -15.23
CA THR A 332 -48.28 -2.79 -14.38
C THR A 332 -47.78 -4.01 -15.14
N ILE A 333 -48.50 -4.45 -16.17
CA ILE A 333 -48.14 -5.64 -16.95
C ILE A 333 -46.96 -5.32 -17.87
N THR A 334 -47.03 -4.20 -18.60
CA THR A 334 -45.95 -3.73 -19.48
C THR A 334 -44.68 -3.39 -18.68
N ASN A 335 -44.83 -2.73 -17.53
CA ASN A 335 -43.70 -2.42 -16.65
C ASN A 335 -43.00 -3.70 -16.15
N LEU A 336 -43.77 -4.70 -15.70
CA LEU A 336 -43.21 -5.98 -15.25
C LEU A 336 -42.49 -6.73 -16.38
N MET A 337 -43.05 -6.72 -17.60
CA MET A 337 -42.45 -7.33 -18.78
C MET A 337 -41.11 -6.66 -19.14
N ILE A 338 -41.10 -5.33 -19.25
CA ILE A 338 -39.89 -4.55 -19.60
C ILE A 338 -38.82 -4.71 -18.52
N THR A 339 -39.21 -4.61 -17.25
CA THR A 339 -38.29 -4.80 -16.12
C THR A 339 -37.74 -6.23 -16.10
N GLY A 340 -38.56 -7.25 -16.35
CA GLY A 340 -38.11 -8.65 -16.40
C GLY A 340 -37.11 -8.92 -17.54
N MET A 341 -37.40 -8.44 -18.75
CA MET A 341 -36.52 -8.59 -19.91
C MET A 341 -35.18 -7.87 -19.71
N THR A 342 -35.21 -6.66 -19.16
CA THR A 342 -33.99 -5.89 -18.87
C THR A 342 -33.17 -6.52 -17.74
N LEU A 343 -33.81 -7.09 -16.71
CA LEU A 343 -33.11 -7.79 -15.62
C LEU A 343 -32.45 -9.08 -16.08
N LEU A 344 -33.01 -9.83 -17.02
CA LEU A 344 -32.37 -11.01 -17.62
C LEU A 344 -31.07 -10.67 -18.34
N ILE A 345 -31.02 -9.49 -18.97
CA ILE A 345 -29.80 -9.00 -19.61
C ILE A 345 -28.83 -8.47 -18.56
N TRP A 346 -29.33 -7.71 -17.57
CA TRP A 346 -28.54 -7.11 -16.51
C TRP A 346 -27.88 -8.14 -15.58
N ILE A 347 -28.54 -9.27 -15.30
CA ILE A 347 -27.95 -10.33 -14.48
C ILE A 347 -26.76 -10.99 -15.19
N ILE A 348 -26.84 -11.19 -16.51
CA ILE A 348 -25.72 -11.71 -17.30
C ILE A 348 -24.55 -10.72 -17.27
N VAL A 349 -24.85 -9.43 -17.47
CA VAL A 349 -23.88 -8.32 -17.40
C VAL A 349 -23.16 -8.30 -16.04
N THR A 350 -23.91 -8.31 -14.95
CA THR A 350 -23.35 -8.23 -13.59
C THR A 350 -22.62 -9.51 -13.19
N LEU A 351 -23.11 -10.69 -13.55
CA LEU A 351 -22.40 -11.95 -13.33
C LEU A 351 -21.05 -11.94 -14.06
N CYS A 352 -21.02 -11.52 -15.33
CA CYS A 352 -19.77 -11.42 -16.09
C CYS A 352 -18.80 -10.38 -15.52
N TYR A 353 -19.31 -9.23 -15.03
CA TYR A 353 -18.51 -8.17 -14.44
C TYR A 353 -17.89 -8.60 -13.09
N PHE A 354 -18.67 -9.22 -12.21
CA PHE A 354 -18.21 -9.60 -10.88
C PHE A 354 -17.43 -10.93 -10.85
N SER A 355 -17.56 -11.81 -11.86
CA SER A 355 -17.00 -13.18 -11.82
C SER A 355 -15.46 -13.25 -11.70
N ASP A 356 -14.73 -12.22 -12.11
CA ASP A 356 -13.25 -12.18 -12.02
C ASP A 356 -12.72 -11.38 -10.84
N THR A 357 -13.56 -11.04 -9.85
CA THR A 357 -13.03 -10.59 -8.55
C THR A 357 -12.44 -11.79 -7.80
N VAL A 358 -11.22 -12.14 -8.18
CA VAL A 358 -10.44 -13.28 -7.68
C VAL A 358 -10.44 -13.27 -6.14
N ARG A 359 -11.00 -14.36 -5.59
CA ARG A 359 -11.04 -14.73 -4.16
C ARG A 359 -11.80 -13.77 -3.24
N ASN A 360 -13.13 -13.77 -3.36
CA ASN A 360 -14.02 -13.27 -2.32
C ASN A 360 -14.65 -14.45 -1.55
N ASP A 361 -13.88 -15.08 -0.67
CA ASP A 361 -14.49 -15.82 0.44
C ASP A 361 -15.24 -14.81 1.32
N PHE A 362 -16.32 -15.26 1.97
CA PHE A 362 -16.92 -14.46 3.03
C PHE A 362 -15.89 -14.26 4.14
N ARG A 363 -15.35 -13.05 4.25
CA ARG A 363 -14.33 -12.71 5.25
C ARG A 363 -14.80 -11.53 6.05
N VAL A 364 -14.60 -11.63 7.36
CA VAL A 364 -14.77 -10.51 8.28
C VAL A 364 -13.36 -10.04 8.65
N LYS A 365 -12.94 -8.89 8.11
CA LYS A 365 -11.71 -8.25 8.59
C LYS A 365 -12.08 -7.36 9.77
N LYS A 366 -11.45 -7.60 10.90
CA LYS A 366 -11.50 -6.70 12.05
C LYS A 366 -10.30 -5.77 11.97
N ASP A 367 -10.56 -4.47 11.98
CA ASP A 367 -9.52 -3.45 12.00
C ASP A 367 -9.80 -2.45 13.13
N ARG A 368 -8.74 -1.86 13.68
CA ARG A 368 -8.85 -0.80 14.68
C ARG A 368 -8.37 0.50 14.06
N ASP A 369 -9.22 1.53 14.15
CA ASP A 369 -8.83 2.85 13.69
C ASP A 369 -7.77 3.45 14.63
N ILE A 370 -6.78 4.12 14.04
CA ILE A 370 -5.84 4.96 14.76
C ILE A 370 -6.18 6.42 14.45
N TYR A 371 -6.36 7.21 15.49
CA TYR A 371 -6.57 8.65 15.37
C TYR A 371 -5.26 9.38 15.66
N THR A 372 -4.83 10.24 14.74
CA THR A 372 -3.59 11.02 14.90
C THR A 372 -3.88 12.50 15.06
N SER A 373 -2.87 13.30 15.42
CA SER A 373 -2.92 14.76 15.38
C SER A 373 -2.66 15.37 13.99
N GLY A 374 -2.72 14.57 12.92
CA GLY A 374 -2.36 14.98 11.56
C GLY A 374 -0.84 15.01 11.31
N ASP A 375 -0.42 15.79 10.32
CA ASP A 375 0.97 15.83 9.84
C ASP A 375 1.85 16.88 10.52
N ALA A 376 1.25 17.74 11.34
CA ALA A 376 1.97 18.77 12.09
C ALA A 376 2.95 18.14 13.09
N THR A 377 4.22 18.54 13.00
CA THR A 377 5.30 18.15 13.91
C THR A 377 5.90 19.38 14.56
N PHE A 378 6.55 19.18 15.71
CA PHE A 378 7.20 20.24 16.47
C PHE A 378 8.69 19.99 16.57
N VAL A 379 9.46 21.06 16.68
CA VAL A 379 10.91 21.01 16.88
C VAL A 379 11.27 21.95 18.02
N ARG A 380 12.19 21.51 18.87
CA ARG A 380 12.74 22.36 19.93
C ARG A 380 13.81 23.28 19.33
N ARG A 381 13.60 24.59 19.43
CA ARG A 381 14.61 25.62 19.15
C ARG A 381 14.96 26.28 20.47
N ASP A 382 16.18 26.06 20.93
CA ASP A 382 16.65 26.49 22.25
C ASP A 382 15.73 25.98 23.38
N THR A 383 14.98 26.86 24.01
CA THR A 383 14.08 26.56 25.13
C THR A 383 12.63 26.40 24.72
N GLU A 384 12.27 26.73 23.48
CA GLU A 384 10.87 26.75 23.03
C GLU A 384 10.57 25.61 22.05
N LEU A 385 9.40 25.02 22.22
CA LEU A 385 8.84 24.04 21.29
C LEU A 385 8.03 24.80 20.23
N VAL A 386 8.54 24.85 19.00
CA VAL A 386 7.91 25.56 17.89
C VAL A 386 7.35 24.58 16.87
N LEU A 387 6.30 24.99 16.16
CA LEU A 387 5.78 24.23 15.03
C LEU A 387 6.88 24.11 13.96
N ASN A 388 7.10 22.90 13.45
CA ASN A 388 8.04 22.68 12.37
C ASN A 388 7.47 23.28 11.07
N PRO A 389 8.18 24.23 10.41
CA PRO A 389 7.71 24.81 9.15
C PRO A 389 7.60 23.78 8.03
N ASP A 390 8.44 22.73 8.08
CA ASP A 390 8.44 21.65 7.10
C ASP A 390 7.69 20.43 7.67
N ILE A 391 6.80 19.85 6.87
CA ILE A 391 6.16 18.58 7.22
C ILE A 391 7.23 17.49 7.12
N LEU A 392 7.62 16.93 8.26
CA LEU A 392 8.47 15.74 8.29
C LEU A 392 7.66 14.58 7.70
N GLN A 393 8.15 13.98 6.62
CA GLN A 393 7.55 12.82 5.97
C GLN A 393 8.55 11.68 5.94
N ARG A 394 8.08 10.44 6.09
CA ARG A 394 8.90 9.25 5.83
C ARG A 394 9.34 9.27 4.37
N LYS A 395 10.64 9.12 4.12
CA LYS A 395 11.19 9.17 2.75
C LYS A 395 11.21 7.78 2.14
N ALA A 396 10.14 7.44 1.43
CA ALA A 396 10.12 6.24 0.59
C ALA A 396 10.49 6.60 -0.86
N GLU A 397 11.53 5.95 -1.38
CA GLU A 397 11.90 6.07 -2.78
C GLU A 397 10.94 5.27 -3.66
N LYS A 398 10.78 5.69 -4.92
CA LYS A 398 9.90 4.96 -5.85
C LYS A 398 10.54 3.62 -6.22
N PRO A 399 9.78 2.51 -6.19
CA PRO A 399 10.32 1.22 -6.58
C PRO A 399 10.59 1.16 -8.08
N VAL A 400 11.61 0.40 -8.47
CA VAL A 400 11.95 0.10 -9.86
C VAL A 400 11.43 -1.28 -10.19
N PHE A 401 10.67 -1.40 -11.28
CA PHE A 401 10.15 -2.69 -11.74
C PHE A 401 11.16 -3.35 -12.67
N PHE A 402 11.26 -4.67 -12.59
CA PHE A 402 12.12 -5.46 -13.47
C PHE A 402 11.30 -6.46 -14.27
N MET A 403 11.75 -6.73 -15.49
CA MET A 403 11.15 -7.73 -16.37
C MET A 403 12.22 -8.38 -17.23
N GLU A 404 12.10 -9.69 -17.43
CA GLU A 404 12.90 -10.42 -18.40
C GLU A 404 12.44 -10.08 -19.83
N LEU A 405 13.30 -9.39 -20.59
CA LEU A 405 13.06 -8.98 -21.97
C LEU A 405 14.23 -9.47 -22.84
N ASP A 406 13.91 -10.29 -23.84
CA ASP A 406 14.89 -10.90 -24.75
C ASP A 406 15.97 -11.74 -24.04
N GLY A 407 15.62 -12.36 -22.89
CA GLY A 407 16.52 -13.21 -22.10
C GLY A 407 17.41 -12.46 -21.10
N GLU A 408 17.20 -11.15 -20.95
CA GLU A 408 17.91 -10.31 -19.98
C GLU A 408 16.89 -9.60 -19.07
N GLU A 409 17.16 -9.57 -17.77
CA GLU A 409 16.37 -8.77 -16.82
C GLU A 409 16.69 -7.28 -17.00
N LYS A 410 15.67 -6.47 -17.28
CA LYS A 410 15.81 -5.04 -17.54
C LYS A 410 14.90 -4.24 -16.62
N PRO A 411 15.36 -3.07 -16.14
CA PRO A 411 14.51 -2.14 -15.42
C PRO A 411 13.48 -1.54 -16.38
N VAL A 412 12.21 -1.55 -15.96
CA VAL A 412 11.09 -1.13 -16.77
C VAL A 412 10.16 -0.18 -16.02
N GLN A 413 9.45 0.62 -16.80
CA GLN A 413 8.26 1.31 -16.37
C GLN A 413 7.05 0.75 -17.11
N LEU A 414 6.03 0.37 -16.35
CA LEU A 414 4.76 -0.13 -16.84
C LEU A 414 3.77 1.02 -17.01
N LYS A 415 3.00 0.97 -18.11
CA LYS A 415 1.79 1.80 -18.28
C LYS A 415 0.66 0.93 -18.80
N PHE A 416 -0.41 0.82 -18.03
CA PHE A 416 -1.56 0.01 -18.40
C PHE A 416 -2.53 0.87 -19.21
N THR A 417 -3.12 1.90 -18.59
CA THR A 417 -3.97 2.85 -19.29
C THR A 417 -3.16 3.95 -19.98
N THR A 418 -3.56 4.27 -21.21
CA THR A 418 -3.14 5.50 -21.90
C THR A 418 -4.33 6.05 -22.66
N PRO A 419 -4.46 7.38 -22.81
CA PRO A 419 -5.58 7.99 -23.53
C PRO A 419 -5.79 7.39 -24.92
N SER A 420 -4.71 7.10 -25.64
CA SER A 420 -4.79 6.47 -26.97
C SER A 420 -5.35 5.05 -26.96
N ARG A 421 -5.08 4.26 -25.92
CA ARG A 421 -5.60 2.89 -25.81
C ARG A 421 -7.07 2.91 -25.42
N VAL A 422 -7.43 3.75 -24.46
CA VAL A 422 -8.81 3.93 -24.01
C VAL A 422 -9.67 4.46 -25.17
N LEU A 423 -9.20 5.48 -25.89
CA LEU A 423 -9.91 6.01 -27.06
C LEU A 423 -10.11 4.95 -28.14
N ARG A 424 -9.08 4.13 -28.42
CA ARG A 424 -9.18 3.02 -29.38
C ARG A 424 -10.19 1.97 -28.95
N MET A 425 -10.22 1.63 -27.65
CA MET A 425 -11.21 0.71 -27.08
C MET A 425 -12.64 1.25 -27.23
N VAL A 426 -12.87 2.50 -26.82
CA VAL A 426 -14.16 3.17 -26.97
C VAL A 426 -14.59 3.22 -28.44
N LEU A 427 -13.66 3.56 -29.35
CA LEU A 427 -13.93 3.57 -30.78
C LEU A 427 -14.33 2.19 -31.30
N TYR A 428 -13.63 1.12 -30.90
CA TYR A 428 -14.02 -0.25 -31.27
C TYR A 428 -15.40 -0.63 -30.73
N CYS A 429 -15.75 -0.17 -29.52
CA CYS A 429 -17.09 -0.31 -28.96
C CYS A 429 -18.16 0.36 -29.83
N VAL A 430 -17.96 1.65 -30.17
CA VAL A 430 -18.88 2.41 -31.01
C VAL A 430 -19.02 1.76 -32.39
N ILE A 431 -17.89 1.37 -32.99
CA ILE A 431 -17.88 0.67 -34.27
C ILE A 431 -18.67 -0.64 -34.18
N ALA A 432 -18.45 -1.46 -33.16
CA ALA A 432 -19.15 -2.75 -33.01
C ALA A 432 -20.65 -2.57 -32.77
N LEU A 433 -21.05 -1.57 -31.97
CA LEU A 433 -22.47 -1.28 -31.72
C LEU A 433 -23.19 -0.84 -32.99
N PHE A 434 -22.58 0.05 -33.78
CA PHE A 434 -23.21 0.65 -34.96
C PHE A 434 -22.76 0.03 -36.29
N LEU A 435 -22.06 -1.10 -36.26
CA LEU A 435 -21.49 -1.71 -37.47
C LEU A 435 -22.53 -1.93 -38.58
N PRO A 436 -23.72 -2.52 -38.31
CA PRO A 436 -24.71 -2.72 -39.36
C PRO A 436 -25.23 -1.42 -39.95
N VAL A 437 -25.47 -0.42 -39.10
CA VAL A 437 -25.94 0.91 -39.51
C VAL A 437 -24.91 1.64 -40.37
N MET A 438 -23.63 1.58 -39.98
CA MET A 438 -22.54 2.19 -40.77
C MET A 438 -22.40 1.55 -42.15
N LEU A 439 -22.54 0.22 -42.25
CA LEU A 439 -22.51 -0.49 -43.53
C LEU A 439 -23.76 -0.20 -44.37
N ALA A 440 -24.94 -0.15 -43.74
CA ALA A 440 -26.19 0.20 -44.42
C ALA A 440 -26.15 1.62 -45.02
N LEU A 441 -25.64 2.59 -44.26
CA LEU A 441 -25.40 3.95 -44.75
C LEU A 441 -24.44 3.97 -45.94
N LEU A 442 -23.37 3.18 -45.90
CA LEU A 442 -22.40 3.12 -46.98
C LEU A 442 -23.01 2.53 -48.27
N ILE A 443 -23.89 1.53 -48.15
CA ILE A 443 -24.56 0.88 -49.28
C ILE A 443 -25.66 1.77 -49.88
N ASN A 444 -26.35 2.56 -49.06
CA ASN A 444 -27.39 3.51 -49.50
C ASN A 444 -26.85 4.91 -49.82
N GLY A 445 -25.53 5.06 -50.03
CA GLY A 445 -24.94 6.34 -50.45
C GLY A 445 -25.02 7.48 -49.42
N PHE A 446 -25.02 7.15 -48.13
CA PHE A 446 -25.13 8.08 -46.99
C PHE A 446 -26.46 8.85 -46.91
N ASP A 447 -27.54 8.26 -47.44
CA ASP A 447 -28.89 8.81 -47.32
C ASP A 447 -29.55 8.43 -45.98
N PHE A 448 -29.51 9.34 -45.01
CA PHE A 448 -30.06 9.11 -43.67
C PHE A 448 -31.60 9.00 -43.64
N GLN A 449 -32.30 9.51 -44.65
CA GLN A 449 -33.78 9.52 -44.65
C GLN A 449 -34.37 8.16 -44.99
N LYS A 450 -33.61 7.30 -45.67
CA LYS A 450 -34.02 5.96 -46.09
C LYS A 450 -33.61 4.87 -45.09
N LEU A 451 -33.02 5.24 -43.96
CA LEU A 451 -32.49 4.28 -43.01
C LEU A 451 -33.60 3.76 -42.09
N GLU A 452 -33.89 2.47 -42.18
CA GLU A 452 -34.85 1.80 -41.29
C GLU A 452 -34.14 1.10 -40.12
N LEU A 453 -33.99 1.80 -38.99
CA LEU A 453 -33.33 1.26 -37.79
C LEU A 453 -33.95 -0.05 -37.27
N GLY A 454 -35.22 -0.33 -37.62
CA GLY A 454 -35.91 -1.58 -37.31
C GLY A 454 -35.20 -2.83 -37.86
N GLY A 455 -34.52 -2.72 -39.01
CA GLY A 455 -33.75 -3.82 -39.60
C GLY A 455 -32.57 -4.28 -38.74
N SER A 456 -32.07 -3.41 -37.85
CA SER A 456 -30.97 -3.67 -36.92
C SER A 456 -31.43 -3.91 -35.48
N ALA A 457 -32.74 -3.98 -35.20
CA ALA A 457 -33.27 -4.11 -33.85
C ALA A 457 -32.73 -5.36 -33.13
N ALA A 458 -32.67 -6.51 -33.82
CA ALA A 458 -32.11 -7.75 -33.26
C ALA A 458 -30.62 -7.61 -32.92
N TRP A 459 -29.84 -6.89 -33.73
CA TRP A 459 -28.43 -6.61 -33.45
C TRP A 459 -28.28 -5.75 -32.20
N PHE A 460 -29.04 -4.66 -32.07
CA PHE A 460 -28.96 -3.80 -30.89
C PHE A 460 -29.36 -4.53 -29.61
N CYS A 461 -30.39 -5.38 -29.65
CA CYS A 461 -30.79 -6.20 -28.49
C CYS A 461 -29.66 -7.10 -27.96
N ILE A 462 -28.72 -7.50 -28.81
CA ILE A 462 -27.57 -8.33 -28.43
C ILE A 462 -26.34 -7.47 -28.17
N ALA A 463 -26.01 -6.55 -29.07
CA ALA A 463 -24.79 -5.77 -29.05
C ALA A 463 -24.77 -4.74 -27.91
N VAL A 464 -25.89 -4.06 -27.63
CA VAL A 464 -25.98 -3.06 -26.56
C VAL A 464 -25.59 -3.62 -25.19
N PRO A 465 -26.02 -4.84 -24.79
CA PRO A 465 -25.54 -5.43 -23.55
C PRO A 465 -24.20 -6.16 -23.68
N VAL A 466 -23.94 -6.86 -24.80
CA VAL A 466 -22.75 -7.72 -24.91
C VAL A 466 -21.48 -6.92 -25.17
N VAL A 467 -21.52 -5.91 -26.05
CA VAL A 467 -20.32 -5.17 -26.47
C VAL A 467 -19.69 -4.38 -25.33
N PRO A 468 -20.44 -3.61 -24.50
CA PRO A 468 -19.86 -2.94 -23.34
C PRO A 468 -19.30 -3.92 -22.31
N VAL A 469 -19.99 -5.05 -22.04
CA VAL A 469 -19.48 -6.10 -21.13
C VAL A 469 -18.19 -6.70 -21.66
N TYR A 470 -18.16 -7.03 -22.95
CA TYR A 470 -16.98 -7.57 -23.59
C TYR A 470 -15.81 -6.59 -23.50
N LEU A 471 -16.04 -5.29 -23.72
CA LEU A 471 -14.99 -4.28 -23.62
C LEU A 471 -14.53 -4.05 -22.18
N LEU A 472 -15.46 -3.95 -21.24
CA LEU A 472 -15.16 -3.77 -19.81
C LEU A 472 -14.44 -5.00 -19.24
N LYS A 473 -14.72 -6.20 -19.75
CA LYS A 473 -14.09 -7.42 -19.28
C LYS A 473 -12.82 -7.72 -20.06
N PHE A 474 -12.94 -8.11 -21.32
CA PHE A 474 -11.82 -8.54 -22.14
C PHE A 474 -10.93 -7.37 -22.56
N GLY A 475 -11.51 -6.20 -22.84
CA GLY A 475 -10.74 -5.03 -23.20
C GLY A 475 -9.88 -4.51 -22.03
N ILE A 476 -10.43 -4.47 -20.82
CA ILE A 476 -9.68 -4.10 -19.60
C ILE A 476 -8.66 -5.19 -19.22
N VAL A 477 -9.03 -6.47 -19.31
CA VAL A 477 -8.07 -7.57 -19.10
C VAL A 477 -6.92 -7.49 -20.09
N GLU A 478 -7.20 -7.28 -21.39
CA GLU A 478 -6.17 -7.10 -22.43
C GLU A 478 -5.28 -5.87 -22.15
N LEU A 479 -5.85 -4.81 -21.60
CA LEU A 479 -5.11 -3.62 -21.20
C LEU A 479 -4.09 -3.92 -20.10
N HIS A 480 -4.53 -4.71 -19.11
CA HIS A 480 -3.75 -5.05 -17.92
C HIS A 480 -2.77 -6.19 -18.14
N ASP A 481 -3.15 -7.17 -18.96
CA ASP A 481 -2.28 -8.26 -19.37
C ASP A 481 -1.22 -7.73 -20.33
N ASN A 482 -1.50 -6.78 -21.21
CA ASN A 482 -0.49 -6.29 -22.16
C ASN A 482 -0.17 -4.81 -21.89
N PRO A 483 0.57 -4.47 -20.81
CA PRO A 483 1.01 -3.10 -20.57
C PRO A 483 1.95 -2.62 -21.67
N TRP A 484 2.03 -1.30 -21.82
CA TRP A 484 3.17 -0.71 -22.53
C TRP A 484 4.38 -0.74 -21.61
N ILE A 485 5.45 -1.35 -22.13
CA ILE A 485 6.71 -1.53 -21.41
C ILE A 485 7.69 -0.48 -21.92
N TYR A 486 8.25 0.31 -21.01
CA TYR A 486 9.33 1.25 -21.29
C TYR A 486 10.58 0.76 -20.57
N VAL A 487 11.65 0.47 -21.31
CA VAL A 487 12.94 0.13 -20.72
C VAL A 487 13.62 1.41 -20.26
N LEU A 488 14.15 1.38 -19.05
CA LEU A 488 14.91 2.47 -18.45
C LEU A 488 16.40 2.29 -18.78
N ASP A 489 17.08 3.36 -19.20
CA ASP A 489 18.54 3.38 -19.26
C ASP A 489 19.16 3.77 -17.91
N GLU A 490 20.49 3.69 -17.80
CA GLU A 490 21.24 4.06 -16.59
C GLU A 490 21.07 5.53 -16.15
N LYS A 491 20.51 6.39 -17.01
CA LYS A 491 20.24 7.80 -16.75
C LYS A 491 18.74 8.09 -16.57
N GLY A 492 17.90 7.05 -16.54
CA GLY A 492 16.45 7.14 -16.39
C GLY A 492 15.67 7.51 -17.67
N ALA A 493 16.32 7.54 -18.84
CA ALA A 493 15.63 7.77 -20.10
C ALA A 493 14.81 6.55 -20.51
N LYS A 494 13.68 6.80 -21.18
CA LYS A 494 12.64 5.80 -21.43
C LYS A 494 12.60 5.43 -22.91
N LYS A 495 12.82 4.16 -23.22
CA LYS A 495 12.65 3.62 -24.58
C LYS A 495 11.50 2.63 -24.62
N ARG A 496 10.53 2.85 -25.50
CA ARG A 496 9.39 1.94 -25.67
C ARG A 496 9.88 0.59 -26.21
N TYR A 497 9.59 -0.48 -25.48
CA TYR A 497 9.83 -1.84 -25.93
C TYR A 497 8.62 -2.36 -26.71
N HIS A 498 8.89 -2.93 -27.88
CA HIS A 498 7.88 -3.56 -28.72
C HIS A 498 8.17 -5.06 -28.77
N LYS A 499 7.36 -5.84 -28.07
CA LYS A 499 7.44 -7.30 -28.16
C LYS A 499 7.17 -7.72 -29.62
N PRO A 500 8.07 -8.46 -30.28
CA PRO A 500 7.81 -8.97 -31.61
C PRO A 500 6.61 -9.92 -31.56
N LYS A 501 5.56 -9.62 -32.34
CA LYS A 501 4.38 -10.49 -32.43
C LYS A 501 4.77 -11.78 -33.13
N GLN A 502 4.86 -12.89 -32.40
CA GLN A 502 4.99 -14.24 -32.97
C GLN A 502 3.64 -14.79 -33.49
N ILE A 503 2.87 -13.98 -34.21
CA ILE A 503 1.64 -14.48 -34.86
C ILE A 503 2.07 -15.03 -36.22
N ARG A 504 2.15 -16.36 -36.35
CA ARG A 504 2.37 -16.99 -37.65
C ARG A 504 1.10 -16.85 -38.48
N LEU A 505 1.20 -16.19 -39.64
CA LEU A 505 0.09 -15.98 -40.57
C LEU A 505 -0.64 -17.29 -40.93
N LYS A 506 0.12 -18.40 -40.98
CA LYS A 506 -0.41 -19.76 -41.21
C LYS A 506 -1.42 -20.19 -40.15
N ASP A 507 -1.18 -19.90 -38.88
CA ASP A 507 -2.05 -20.29 -37.77
C ASP A 507 -3.37 -19.51 -37.83
N VAL A 508 -3.31 -18.23 -38.20
CA VAL A 508 -4.49 -17.38 -38.43
C VAL A 508 -5.30 -17.89 -39.62
N MET A 509 -4.64 -18.16 -40.75
CA MET A 509 -5.30 -18.72 -41.94
C MET A 509 -5.98 -20.05 -41.63
N GLN A 510 -5.32 -20.93 -40.87
CA GLN A 510 -5.86 -22.23 -40.52
C GLN A 510 -7.07 -22.12 -39.58
N ALA A 511 -7.07 -21.16 -38.65
CA ALA A 511 -8.22 -20.84 -37.81
C ALA A 511 -9.41 -20.33 -38.65
N VAL A 512 -9.16 -19.40 -39.59
CA VAL A 512 -10.18 -18.86 -40.49
C VAL A 512 -10.76 -19.95 -41.41
N LEU A 513 -9.91 -20.77 -42.02
CA LEU A 513 -10.34 -21.91 -42.86
C LEU A 513 -11.18 -22.91 -42.07
N THR A 514 -10.79 -23.18 -40.81
CA THR A 514 -11.55 -24.05 -39.91
C THR A 514 -12.92 -23.45 -39.61
N ALA A 515 -12.97 -22.15 -39.30
CA ALA A 515 -14.21 -21.45 -39.01
C ALA A 515 -15.16 -21.39 -40.22
N LEU A 516 -14.65 -21.25 -41.45
CA LEU A 516 -15.48 -21.11 -42.65
C LEU A 516 -15.89 -22.45 -43.30
N PHE A 517 -15.10 -23.51 -43.15
CA PHE A 517 -15.26 -24.73 -43.96
C PHE A 517 -15.27 -26.05 -43.17
N LYS A 518 -14.98 -26.06 -41.87
CA LYS A 518 -15.04 -27.30 -41.07
C LYS A 518 -16.33 -27.35 -40.22
N PRO A 519 -17.19 -28.37 -40.42
CA PRO A 519 -18.32 -28.62 -39.54
C PRO A 519 -17.88 -29.00 -38.12
N PRO A 520 -18.66 -28.64 -37.09
CA PRO A 520 -19.94 -27.92 -37.14
C PRO A 520 -19.79 -26.38 -37.17
N VAL A 521 -18.59 -25.84 -36.94
CA VAL A 521 -18.35 -24.39 -36.76
C VAL A 521 -18.76 -23.58 -37.99
N CYS A 522 -18.52 -24.11 -39.19
CA CYS A 522 -18.88 -23.43 -40.44
C CYS A 522 -20.37 -23.10 -40.58
N PHE A 523 -21.26 -23.95 -40.07
CA PHE A 523 -22.70 -23.69 -40.16
C PHE A 523 -23.10 -22.48 -39.33
N ALA A 524 -22.57 -22.35 -38.12
CA ALA A 524 -22.82 -21.20 -37.25
C ALA A 524 -22.22 -19.91 -37.84
N VAL A 525 -21.02 -19.99 -38.43
CA VAL A 525 -20.35 -18.84 -39.05
C VAL A 525 -21.12 -18.35 -40.28
N TRP A 526 -21.50 -19.24 -41.20
CA TRP A 526 -22.27 -18.86 -42.38
C TRP A 526 -23.68 -18.37 -42.03
N PHE A 527 -24.35 -18.97 -41.06
CA PHE A 527 -25.61 -18.46 -40.54
C PHE A 527 -25.46 -17.05 -39.97
N GLY A 528 -24.43 -16.81 -39.17
CA GLY A 528 -24.13 -15.49 -38.61
C GLY A 528 -23.85 -14.45 -39.69
N ILE A 529 -23.06 -14.80 -40.71
CA ILE A 529 -22.78 -13.93 -41.86
C ILE A 529 -24.06 -13.61 -42.62
N ALA A 530 -24.88 -14.62 -42.95
CA ALA A 530 -26.13 -14.43 -43.67
C ALA A 530 -27.10 -13.54 -42.87
N ALA A 531 -27.29 -13.82 -41.57
CA ALA A 531 -28.13 -13.02 -40.70
C ALA A 531 -27.64 -11.56 -40.60
N PHE A 532 -26.32 -11.36 -40.51
CA PHE A 532 -25.73 -10.02 -40.49
C PHE A 532 -25.96 -9.26 -41.80
N ILE A 533 -25.75 -9.89 -42.95
CA ILE A 533 -26.00 -9.29 -44.26
C ILE A 533 -27.49 -8.93 -44.42
N THR A 534 -28.39 -9.83 -44.01
CA THR A 534 -29.83 -9.56 -44.04
C THR A 534 -30.20 -8.38 -43.15
N MET A 535 -29.64 -8.27 -41.94
CA MET A 535 -29.86 -7.12 -41.06
C MET A 535 -29.37 -5.82 -41.70
N VAL A 536 -28.18 -5.81 -42.32
CA VAL A 536 -27.65 -4.64 -43.03
C VAL A 536 -28.56 -4.24 -44.20
N TYR A 537 -29.02 -5.21 -44.99
CA TYR A 537 -29.91 -4.98 -46.13
C TYR A 537 -31.25 -4.38 -45.69
N LEU A 538 -31.91 -4.99 -44.70
CA LEU A 538 -33.18 -4.50 -44.15
C LEU A 538 -33.03 -3.10 -43.54
N THR A 539 -31.87 -2.81 -42.93
CA THR A 539 -31.59 -1.47 -42.40
C THR A 539 -31.37 -0.43 -43.51
N ALA A 540 -30.84 -0.85 -44.65
CA ALA A 540 -30.55 0.02 -45.79
C ALA A 540 -31.76 0.29 -46.69
N PHE A 541 -32.63 -0.70 -46.88
CA PHE A 541 -33.70 -0.68 -47.88
C PHE A 541 -35.11 -0.93 -47.33
N GLY A 542 -35.25 -1.26 -46.05
CA GLY A 542 -36.53 -1.55 -45.40
C GLY A 542 -37.00 -2.99 -45.56
N PHE A 543 -38.22 -3.28 -45.11
CA PHE A 543 -38.82 -4.61 -45.07
C PHE A 543 -39.71 -4.97 -46.29
N ASP A 544 -39.74 -4.10 -47.30
CA ASP A 544 -40.63 -4.21 -48.49
C ASP A 544 -40.17 -5.21 -49.56
#